data_AF-A0A5N5DC59-F1
#
_entry.id   AF-A0A5N5DC59-F1
#
_cell.length_a   1.000
_cell.length_b   1.000
_cell.length_c   1.000
_cell.angle_alpha   90.00
_cell.angle_beta   90.00
_cell.angle_gamma   90.00
#
_symmetry.space_group_name_H-M   'P 1'
#
loop_
_entity.id
_entity.type
_entity.pdbx_description
1 polymer ?
#
loop_
_entity_poly.entity_id
_entity_poly.type
_entity_poly.pdbx_seq_one_letter_code
_entity_poly.pdbx_strand_id
1 'polypeptide(L)'
;MFLAADFLAPQEETAARLMHGCEDVMHAFLTSYVHIDDFSKLRDMNVPLFEKFIDVIGKVCLKLGIIYLQTGGGVSIRETGSAKDWPCSQHYGDHLGPVAVPLTEKFPHYKDHGLNFYYIQEDDMFVV
;
A
#
# COMPACT_ATOMS: atom_id res chain seq x y z
N MET A 1 4.40 19.79 9.78
CA MET A 1 4.63 20.29 8.40
C MET A 1 3.69 19.53 7.48
N PHE A 2 3.07 20.22 6.52
CA PHE A 2 2.23 19.58 5.51
C PHE A 2 2.86 19.80 4.15
N LEU A 3 3.00 18.73 3.36
CA LEU A 3 3.47 18.76 1.99
C LEU A 3 2.39 18.15 1.11
N ALA A 4 1.92 18.91 0.12
CA ALA A 4 1.00 18.38 -0.87
C ALA A 4 1.79 17.51 -1.86
N ALA A 5 1.41 16.25 -1.98
CA ALA A 5 1.99 15.29 -2.90
C ALA A 5 0.86 14.51 -3.59
N ASP A 6 0.98 14.38 -4.90
CA ASP A 6 0.13 13.50 -5.70
C ASP A 6 1.01 12.37 -6.24
N PHE A 7 0.77 11.15 -5.75
CA PHE A 7 1.53 9.97 -6.20
C PHE A 7 1.03 9.42 -7.54
N LEU A 8 -0.02 9.99 -8.14
CA LEU A 8 -0.41 9.69 -9.52
C LEU A 8 0.20 10.66 -10.54
N ALA A 9 0.71 11.81 -10.09
CA ALA A 9 1.45 12.76 -10.91
C ALA A 9 2.79 12.17 -11.43
N PRO A 10 3.51 12.87 -12.33
CA PRO A 10 4.86 12.51 -12.72
C PRO A 10 5.80 12.40 -11.51
N GLN A 11 6.62 11.36 -11.50
CA GLN A 11 7.42 10.96 -10.33
C GLN A 11 8.39 12.07 -9.88
N GLU A 12 9.00 12.74 -10.84
CA GLU A 12 9.98 13.80 -10.64
C GLU A 12 9.35 15.02 -9.94
N GLU A 13 8.10 15.34 -10.27
CA GLU A 13 7.35 16.42 -9.62
C GLU A 13 7.10 16.09 -8.14
N THR A 14 6.60 14.88 -7.87
CA THR A 14 6.30 14.44 -6.52
C THR A 14 7.56 14.35 -5.66
N ALA A 15 8.66 13.82 -6.23
CA ALA A 15 9.95 13.76 -5.54
C ALA A 15 10.50 15.15 -5.21
N ALA A 16 10.47 16.10 -6.16
CA ALA A 16 10.95 17.47 -5.92
C ALA A 16 10.17 18.17 -4.80
N ARG A 17 8.86 17.93 -4.70
CA ARG A 17 8.01 18.48 -3.62
C ARG A 17 8.38 17.91 -2.24
N LEU A 18 8.71 16.63 -2.17
CA LEU A 18 9.01 15.94 -0.90
C LEU A 18 10.47 16.09 -0.45
N MET A 19 11.40 16.33 -1.38
CA MET A 19 12.83 16.43 -1.12
C MET A 19 13.18 17.46 -0.02
N HIS A 20 12.47 18.58 0.04
CA HIS A 20 12.73 19.65 1.00
C HIS A 20 12.17 19.43 2.42
N GLY A 21 11.68 18.23 2.75
CA GLY A 21 11.14 17.98 4.08
C GLY A 21 11.14 16.54 4.56
N CYS A 22 11.59 15.60 3.72
CA CYS A 22 11.46 14.17 4.00
C CYS A 22 12.78 13.40 4.09
N GLU A 23 13.95 14.06 3.93
CA GLU A 23 15.27 13.38 3.94
C GLU A 23 15.50 12.51 5.20
N ASP A 24 15.11 13.02 6.37
CA ASP A 24 15.31 12.36 7.67
C ASP A 24 14.15 11.45 8.08
N VAL A 25 13.16 11.22 7.22
CA VAL A 25 12.01 10.35 7.54
C VAL A 25 12.46 8.89 7.62
N MET A 26 12.17 8.26 8.76
CA MET A 26 12.52 6.85 9.02
C MET A 26 11.35 5.88 8.82
N HIS A 27 10.11 6.36 8.95
CA HIS A 27 8.90 5.55 8.89
C HIS A 27 7.89 6.22 7.97
N ALA A 28 7.36 5.47 7.01
CA ALA A 28 6.32 5.96 6.11
C ALA A 28 5.03 5.13 6.30
N PHE A 29 3.89 5.81 6.33
CA PHE A 29 2.58 5.19 6.47
C PHE A 29 1.74 5.53 5.25
N LEU A 30 1.37 4.54 4.45
CA LEU A 30 0.38 4.72 3.38
C LEU A 30 -0.99 4.28 3.89
N THR A 31 -1.86 5.26 4.07
CA THR A 31 -3.21 5.09 4.64
C THR A 31 -4.32 5.61 3.71
N SER A 32 -3.98 5.77 2.43
CA SER A 32 -4.85 6.34 1.41
C SER A 32 -4.96 5.44 0.18
N TYR A 33 -6.13 5.47 -0.46
CA TYR A 33 -6.39 4.83 -1.74
C TYR A 33 -7.35 5.70 -2.56
N VAL A 34 -7.35 5.52 -3.89
CA VAL A 34 -8.34 6.11 -4.79
C VAL A 34 -9.60 5.27 -4.73
N HIS A 35 -10.70 5.89 -4.32
CA HIS A 35 -12.01 5.26 -4.31
C HIS A 35 -12.76 5.54 -5.62
N ILE A 36 -13.18 4.46 -6.27
CA ILE A 36 -14.05 4.46 -7.47
C ILE A 36 -15.05 3.32 -7.29
N ASP A 37 -16.32 3.56 -7.61
CA ASP A 37 -17.40 2.56 -7.47
C ASP A 37 -17.19 1.31 -8.33
N ASP A 38 -16.38 1.43 -9.39
CA ASP A 38 -16.03 0.35 -10.30
C ASP A 38 -14.84 -0.44 -9.74
N PHE A 39 -15.13 -1.63 -9.19
CA PHE A 39 -14.14 -2.52 -8.60
C PHE A 39 -12.99 -2.85 -9.55
N SER A 40 -13.26 -2.93 -10.87
CA SER A 40 -12.20 -3.22 -11.85
C SER A 40 -11.19 -2.08 -11.99
N LYS A 41 -11.62 -0.84 -11.75
CA LYS A 41 -10.77 0.37 -11.84
C LYS A 41 -9.99 0.65 -10.57
N LEU A 42 -10.39 0.07 -9.43
CA LEU A 42 -9.65 0.25 -8.18
C LEU A 42 -8.21 -0.23 -8.34
N ARG A 43 -8.00 -1.39 -8.97
CA ARG A 43 -6.65 -1.89 -9.26
C ARG A 43 -5.84 -0.96 -10.16
N ASP A 44 -6.44 -0.56 -11.27
CA ASP A 44 -5.74 0.23 -12.29
C ASP A 44 -5.27 1.60 -11.77
N MET A 45 -5.85 2.09 -10.67
CA MET A 45 -5.45 3.34 -10.01
C MET A 45 -4.56 3.12 -8.78
N ASN A 46 -4.88 2.13 -7.94
CA ASN A 46 -4.23 1.97 -6.64
C ASN A 46 -2.90 1.21 -6.70
N VAL A 47 -2.71 0.34 -7.70
CA VAL A 47 -1.40 -0.30 -7.92
C VAL A 47 -0.36 0.75 -8.34
N PRO A 48 -0.59 1.56 -9.40
CA PRO A 48 0.40 2.59 -9.77
C PRO A 48 0.62 3.65 -8.70
N LEU A 49 -0.41 3.98 -7.92
CA LEU A 49 -0.28 4.89 -6.78
C LEU A 49 0.72 4.34 -5.75
N PHE A 50 0.65 3.04 -5.46
CA PHE A 50 1.53 2.38 -4.50
C PHE A 50 2.96 2.24 -5.00
N GLU A 51 3.14 1.77 -6.24
CA GLU A 51 4.46 1.64 -6.87
C GLU A 51 5.19 2.99 -6.87
N LYS A 52 4.52 4.05 -7.30
CA LYS A 52 5.08 5.41 -7.29
C LYS A 52 5.36 5.91 -5.88
N PHE A 53 4.52 5.57 -4.90
CA PHE A 53 4.77 5.90 -3.49
C PHE A 53 6.07 5.26 -3.00
N ILE A 54 6.25 3.94 -3.18
CA ILE A 54 7.49 3.25 -2.78
C ILE A 54 8.70 3.87 -3.46
N ASP A 55 8.64 4.08 -4.78
CA ASP A 55 9.79 4.58 -5.52
C ASP A 55 10.17 6.02 -5.14
N VAL A 56 9.18 6.91 -4.96
CA VAL A 56 9.45 8.30 -4.57
C VAL A 56 9.98 8.36 -3.14
N ILE A 57 9.33 7.68 -2.20
CA ILE A 57 9.73 7.71 -0.79
C ILE A 57 11.08 7.04 -0.60
N GLY A 58 11.35 5.93 -1.30
CA GLY A 58 12.66 5.27 -1.29
C GLY A 58 13.80 6.15 -1.85
N LYS A 59 13.50 7.04 -2.80
CA LYS A 59 14.48 8.01 -3.33
C LYS A 59 14.67 9.23 -2.45
N VAL A 60 13.61 9.72 -1.83
CA VAL A 60 13.59 10.98 -1.08
C VAL A 60 14.02 10.80 0.38
N CYS A 61 13.56 9.73 1.03
CA CYS A 61 13.77 9.50 2.45
C CYS A 61 15.02 8.61 2.66
N LEU A 62 16.19 9.24 2.76
CA LEU A 62 17.47 8.52 2.82
C LEU A 62 17.64 7.66 4.08
N LYS A 63 16.87 7.93 5.14
CA LYS A 63 16.88 7.19 6.41
C LYS A 63 15.70 6.23 6.58
N LEU A 64 14.94 5.99 5.51
CA LEU A 64 13.76 5.14 5.56
C LEU A 64 14.13 3.72 5.99
N GLY A 65 13.51 3.25 7.07
CA GLY A 65 13.69 1.89 7.59
C GLY A 65 12.41 1.05 7.55
N ILE A 66 11.24 1.67 7.66
CA ILE A 66 9.95 0.96 7.71
C ILE A 66 8.89 1.63 6.84
N ILE A 67 8.15 0.82 6.10
CA ILE A 67 6.93 1.22 5.39
C ILE A 67 5.76 0.42 5.96
N TYR A 68 4.70 1.13 6.34
CA TYR A 68 3.41 0.57 6.75
C TYR A 68 2.39 0.80 5.64
N LEU A 69 1.84 -0.28 5.10
CA LEU A 69 0.75 -0.26 4.14
C LEU A 69 -0.55 -0.62 4.87
N GLN A 70 -1.50 0.31 4.93
CA GLN A 70 -2.83 0.02 5.45
C GLN A 70 -3.71 -0.51 4.32
N THR A 71 -4.19 -1.75 4.46
CA THR A 71 -5.20 -2.36 3.59
C THR A 71 -6.58 -2.31 4.25
N GLY A 72 -7.63 -2.84 3.62
CA GLY A 72 -9.04 -2.73 4.04
C GLY A 72 -9.41 -3.43 5.35
N GLY A 73 -8.77 -3.05 6.47
CA GLY A 73 -8.96 -3.60 7.81
C GLY A 73 -7.68 -4.08 8.51
N GLY A 74 -6.53 -4.12 7.84
CA GLY A 74 -5.25 -4.55 8.42
C GLY A 74 -4.07 -3.71 7.94
N VAL A 75 -2.88 -4.05 8.44
CA VAL A 75 -1.64 -3.33 8.15
C VAL A 75 -0.57 -4.33 7.77
N SER A 76 0.04 -4.13 6.61
CA SER A 76 1.20 -4.89 6.14
C SER A 76 2.46 -4.06 6.42
N ILE A 77 3.48 -4.67 7.03
CA ILE A 77 4.68 -3.97 7.49
C ILE A 77 5.90 -4.50 6.74
N ARG A 78 6.64 -3.59 6.11
CA ARG A 78 7.98 -3.86 5.60
C ARG A 78 9.02 -3.26 6.54
N GLU A 79 9.67 -4.09 7.35
CA GLU A 79 10.89 -3.75 8.10
C GLU A 79 12.11 -4.29 7.32
N THR A 80 13.26 -3.61 7.37
CA THR A 80 14.53 -4.15 6.84
C THR A 80 14.84 -5.52 7.43
N GLY A 81 14.41 -6.60 6.77
CA GLY A 81 14.70 -7.99 7.13
C GLY A 81 13.55 -8.85 7.66
N SER A 82 12.30 -8.37 7.81
CA SER A 82 11.15 -9.27 8.08
C SER A 82 9.79 -8.64 7.80
N ALA A 83 8.91 -9.39 7.12
CA ALA A 83 7.50 -9.09 6.95
C ALA A 83 6.69 -9.53 8.19
N LYS A 84 5.74 -8.71 8.64
CA LYS A 84 4.71 -9.10 9.61
C LYS A 84 3.36 -8.54 9.15
N ASP A 85 2.40 -9.44 8.92
CA ASP A 85 1.05 -9.11 8.49
C ASP A 85 0.07 -9.13 9.68
N TRP A 86 -0.93 -8.26 9.68
CA TRP A 86 -2.01 -8.17 10.68
C TRP A 86 -3.37 -8.44 10.00
N PRO A 87 -4.35 -9.12 10.64
CA PRO A 87 -5.49 -9.71 9.94
C PRO A 87 -6.47 -8.64 9.45
N CYS A 88 -6.91 -8.77 8.18
CA CYS A 88 -7.70 -7.78 7.45
C CYS A 88 -8.96 -8.39 6.85
N SER A 89 -10.16 -7.82 7.10
CA SER A 89 -11.41 -8.44 6.65
C SER A 89 -11.63 -8.35 5.13
N GLN A 90 -11.28 -7.21 4.50
CA GLN A 90 -11.39 -7.03 3.05
C GLN A 90 -10.33 -7.80 2.26
N HIS A 91 -9.13 -7.99 2.83
CA HIS A 91 -8.13 -8.86 2.24
C HIS A 91 -8.66 -10.30 2.10
N TYR A 92 -9.60 -10.78 2.92
CA TYR A 92 -10.18 -12.13 2.78
C TYR A 92 -11.50 -12.18 2.02
N GLY A 93 -11.92 -11.08 1.38
CA GLY A 93 -13.10 -11.07 0.50
C GLY A 93 -14.44 -11.00 1.22
N ASP A 94 -14.48 -10.54 2.47
CA ASP A 94 -15.75 -10.32 3.21
C ASP A 94 -16.72 -9.35 2.51
N HIS A 95 -16.17 -8.39 1.77
CA HIS A 95 -16.89 -7.42 0.94
C HIS A 95 -17.33 -8.00 -0.42
N LEU A 96 -16.81 -9.17 -0.81
CA LEU A 96 -17.11 -9.85 -2.08
C LEU A 96 -18.13 -10.99 -1.91
N GLY A 97 -18.37 -11.43 -0.68
CA GLY A 97 -19.38 -12.44 -0.39
C GLY A 97 -19.21 -13.10 0.98
N PRO A 98 -20.00 -14.14 1.27
CA PRO A 98 -19.91 -14.86 2.53
C PRO A 98 -18.53 -15.51 2.71
N VAL A 99 -17.91 -15.26 3.86
CA VAL A 99 -16.62 -15.83 4.26
C VAL A 99 -16.71 -16.46 5.64
N ALA A 100 -15.86 -17.45 5.92
CA ALA A 100 -15.80 -18.07 7.24
C ALA A 100 -15.27 -17.07 8.28
N VAL A 101 -15.89 -17.02 9.46
CA VAL A 101 -15.51 -16.14 10.55
C VAL A 101 -15.13 -16.95 11.81
N PRO A 102 -14.18 -16.48 12.64
CA PRO A 102 -13.42 -15.24 12.52
C PRO A 102 -12.38 -15.27 11.39
N LEU A 103 -12.12 -14.12 10.78
CA LEU A 103 -11.07 -13.96 9.76
C LEU A 103 -9.69 -13.93 10.43
N THR A 104 -8.70 -14.56 9.80
CA THR A 104 -7.34 -14.74 10.32
C THR A 104 -6.32 -14.70 9.19
N GLU A 105 -5.04 -14.44 9.51
CA GLU A 105 -3.93 -14.35 8.56
C GLU A 105 -3.61 -15.67 7.86
N LYS A 106 -4.19 -16.77 8.35
CA LYS A 106 -4.02 -18.11 7.79
C LYS A 106 -4.95 -18.38 6.62
N PHE A 107 -5.94 -17.51 6.37
CA PHE A 107 -6.80 -17.68 5.22
C PHE A 107 -6.00 -17.42 3.93
N PRO A 108 -6.19 -18.24 2.89
CA PRO A 108 -5.58 -17.97 1.60
C PRO A 108 -6.18 -16.69 0.99
N HIS A 109 -5.45 -16.08 0.05
CA HIS A 109 -5.99 -15.00 -0.77
C HIS A 109 -7.32 -15.43 -1.40
N TYR A 110 -8.30 -14.52 -1.37
CA TYR A 110 -9.59 -14.74 -2.00
C TYR A 110 -9.40 -14.78 -3.53
N LYS A 111 -10.04 -15.74 -4.21
CA LYS A 111 -9.97 -15.85 -5.67
C LYS A 111 -10.95 -14.86 -6.30
N ASP A 112 -10.43 -13.70 -6.64
CA ASP A 112 -11.15 -12.53 -7.17
C ASP A 112 -10.77 -12.20 -8.62
N HIS A 113 -9.99 -13.07 -9.28
CA HIS A 113 -9.41 -12.84 -10.60
C HIS A 113 -8.42 -11.65 -10.68
N GLY A 114 -7.75 -11.31 -9.57
CA GLY A 114 -6.73 -10.28 -9.52
C GLY A 114 -7.30 -8.86 -9.62
N LEU A 115 -8.42 -8.61 -8.95
CA LEU A 115 -9.13 -7.32 -8.94
C LEU A 115 -8.91 -6.54 -7.62
N ASN A 116 -8.69 -7.27 -6.54
CA ASN A 116 -8.31 -6.83 -5.22
C ASN A 116 -6.84 -6.42 -5.27
N PHE A 117 -6.67 -5.12 -5.36
CA PHE A 117 -5.37 -4.48 -5.49
C PHE A 117 -4.50 -4.63 -4.23
N TYR A 118 -5.09 -4.99 -3.07
CA TYR A 118 -4.31 -5.21 -1.84
C TYR A 118 -3.29 -6.33 -2.02
N TYR A 119 -3.61 -7.42 -2.73
CA TYR A 119 -2.66 -8.51 -2.95
C TYR A 119 -1.45 -8.07 -3.76
N ILE A 120 -1.68 -7.24 -4.79
CA ILE A 120 -0.61 -6.75 -5.66
C ILE A 120 0.28 -5.77 -4.88
N GLN A 121 -0.31 -4.88 -4.09
CA GLN A 121 0.46 -3.96 -3.23
C GLN A 121 1.27 -4.70 -2.17
N GLU A 122 0.74 -5.78 -1.59
CA GLU A 122 1.47 -6.63 -0.66
C GLU A 122 2.62 -7.36 -1.36
N ASP A 123 2.38 -7.97 -2.53
CA ASP A 123 3.43 -8.61 -3.33
C ASP A 123 4.56 -7.61 -3.66
N ASP A 124 4.22 -6.40 -4.11
CA ASP A 124 5.18 -5.33 -4.44
C ASP A 124 6.02 -4.88 -3.23
N MET A 125 5.48 -4.94 -2.00
CA MET A 125 6.28 -4.65 -0.81
C MET A 125 7.45 -5.63 -0.62
N PHE A 126 7.28 -6.89 -1.04
CA PHE A 126 8.20 -7.97 -0.72
C PHE A 126 9.13 -8.37 -1.87
N VAL A 127 8.99 -7.76 -3.06
CA VAL A 127 9.79 -8.05 -4.26
C VAL A 127 11.23 -7.50 -4.19
N VAL A 128 11.60 -6.73 -3.16
CA VAL A 128 12.89 -6.02 -3.06
C VAL A 128 13.67 -6.36 -1.80
#